data_AF-A0A367FMK9-F1
#
_entry.id   AF-A0A367FMK9-F1
#
_cell.length_a   1.000
_cell.length_b   1.000
_cell.length_c   1.000
_cell.angle_alpha   90.00
_cell.angle_beta   90.00
_cell.angle_gamma   90.00
#
_symmetry.space_group_name_H-M   'P 1'
#
loop_
_entity.id
_entity.type
_entity.pdbx_description
1 polymer ?
#
loop_
_entity_poly.entity_id
_entity_poly.type
_entity_poly.pdbx_seq_one_letter_code
_entity_poly.pdbx_strand_id
1 'polypeptide(L)'
;MSTRRYRPNSKAIVYKVDLASFRATEVMRVDDHIGGVVHDLKNNRLVGVSWGSCTFYTWNMDGKLKRTVKNPEQFTDYQDCDYLAEGKAACTGVATLSVAGQSFQLGAISLLDLDSLTAINTIPVTALSAAGNSVTRNPTWIEADGNTLHLTAVPDDSQSTLLTYTTPALS
;
A
#
# COMPACT_ATOMS: atom_id res chain seq x y z
N MET A 1 -6.38 -7.93 6.31
CA MET A 1 -6.27 -7.27 7.64
C MET A 1 -5.20 -7.99 8.45
N SER A 2 -4.08 -7.31 8.74
CA SER A 2 -2.95 -7.83 9.53
C SER A 2 -2.93 -7.11 10.89
N THR A 3 -2.87 -7.85 12.00
CA THR A 3 -2.79 -7.29 13.35
C THR A 3 -1.50 -7.78 14.01
N ARG A 4 -0.51 -6.90 14.32
CA ARG A 4 0.44 -6.99 15.47
C ARG A 4 1.68 -6.05 15.36
N ARG A 5 2.03 -5.44 16.51
CA ARG A 5 3.25 -4.71 16.96
C ARG A 5 4.25 -4.13 15.92
N TYR A 6 4.39 -2.81 16.00
CA TYR A 6 5.32 -1.87 15.33
C TYR A 6 6.83 -2.22 15.48
N ARG A 7 7.35 -3.25 14.79
CA ARG A 7 8.80 -3.57 14.69
C ARG A 7 9.15 -4.26 13.35
N PRO A 8 10.26 -3.90 12.68
CA PRO A 8 10.83 -4.67 11.57
C PRO A 8 11.18 -6.10 12.03
N ASN A 9 11.15 -7.08 11.11
CA ASN A 9 11.41 -8.51 11.40
C ASN A 9 10.43 -9.12 12.43
N SER A 10 9.15 -8.79 12.31
CA SER A 10 8.09 -9.49 13.06
C SER A 10 7.47 -10.62 12.21
N LYS A 11 6.38 -11.24 12.67
CA LYS A 11 5.69 -12.31 11.93
C LYS A 11 4.32 -11.83 11.47
N ALA A 12 3.96 -12.10 10.24
CA ALA A 12 2.64 -11.83 9.68
C ALA A 12 1.90 -13.13 9.34
N ILE A 13 0.56 -13.05 9.34
CA ILE A 13 -0.31 -14.12 8.83
C ILE A 13 -1.21 -13.47 7.79
N VAL A 14 -1.28 -14.06 6.60
CA VAL A 14 -2.17 -13.62 5.52
C VAL A 14 -3.40 -14.51 5.51
N TYR A 15 -4.57 -13.87 5.55
CA TYR A 15 -5.87 -14.53 5.51
C TYR A 15 -6.61 -14.20 4.21
N LYS A 16 -7.33 -15.19 3.69
CA LYS A 16 -8.40 -15.00 2.72
C LYS A 16 -9.72 -14.93 3.48
N VAL A 17 -10.53 -13.92 3.20
CA VAL A 17 -11.86 -13.75 3.82
C VAL A 17 -12.92 -13.96 2.76
N ASP A 18 -13.87 -14.85 3.04
CA ASP A 18 -15.09 -14.99 2.25
C ASP A 18 -16.06 -13.86 2.64
N LEU A 19 -16.45 -13.01 1.69
CA LEU A 19 -17.25 -11.81 1.98
C LEU A 19 -18.73 -12.11 2.27
N ALA A 20 -19.25 -13.28 1.90
CA ALA A 20 -20.64 -13.65 2.14
C ALA A 20 -20.84 -14.25 3.54
N SER A 21 -19.89 -15.07 3.98
CA SER A 21 -19.92 -15.78 5.27
C SER A 21 -19.03 -15.13 6.34
N PHE A 22 -18.19 -14.17 5.96
CA PHE A 22 -17.12 -13.59 6.78
C PHE A 22 -16.13 -14.61 7.35
N ARG A 23 -16.06 -15.80 6.76
CA ARG A 23 -15.11 -16.84 7.19
C ARG A 23 -13.69 -16.48 6.74
N ALA A 24 -12.80 -16.29 7.70
CA ALA A 24 -11.37 -16.15 7.45
C ALA A 24 -10.69 -17.54 7.36
N THR A 25 -9.84 -17.71 6.35
CA THR A 25 -8.98 -18.89 6.15
C THR A 25 -7.53 -18.43 6.07
N GLU A 26 -6.67 -19.02 6.89
CA GLU A 26 -5.23 -18.75 6.83
C GLU A 26 -4.66 -19.28 5.51
N VAL A 27 -3.92 -18.42 4.79
CA VAL A 27 -3.25 -18.78 3.52
C VAL A 27 -1.78 -19.08 3.79
N MET A 28 -1.09 -18.21 4.53
CA MET A 28 0.33 -18.37 4.83
C MET A 28 0.76 -17.59 6.06
N ARG A 29 1.90 -17.99 6.62
CA ARG A 29 2.65 -17.26 7.63
C ARG A 29 3.95 -16.76 7.02
N VAL A 30 4.30 -15.53 7.31
CA VAL A 30 5.51 -14.86 6.81
C VAL A 30 6.37 -14.46 8.00
N ASP A 31 7.66 -14.76 7.95
CA ASP A 31 8.64 -14.36 8.98
C ASP A 31 9.18 -12.94 8.71
N ASP A 32 8.26 -12.04 8.35
CA ASP A 32 8.48 -10.60 8.24
C ASP A 32 7.17 -9.86 8.53
N HIS A 33 7.26 -8.56 8.80
CA HIS A 33 6.10 -7.69 8.90
C HIS A 33 5.58 -7.33 7.51
N ILE A 34 4.41 -7.84 7.14
CA ILE A 34 3.74 -7.48 5.89
C ILE A 34 2.69 -6.39 6.17
N GLY A 35 2.94 -5.20 5.63
CA GLY A 35 2.08 -4.02 5.76
C GLY A 35 0.90 -4.02 4.79
N GLY A 36 1.11 -4.50 3.56
CA GLY A 36 0.09 -4.59 2.52
C GLY A 36 0.23 -5.84 1.66
N VAL A 37 -0.89 -6.28 1.06
CA VAL A 37 -0.94 -7.39 0.10
C VAL A 37 -1.84 -7.00 -1.06
N VAL A 38 -1.28 -7.06 -2.26
CA VAL A 38 -1.98 -6.86 -3.54
C VAL A 38 -2.22 -8.22 -4.19
N HIS A 39 -3.43 -8.46 -4.67
CA HIS A 39 -3.70 -9.56 -5.59
C HIS A 39 -3.43 -9.09 -7.02
N ASP A 40 -2.30 -9.52 -7.59
CA ASP A 40 -1.98 -9.31 -9.01
C ASP A 40 -2.90 -10.19 -9.86
N LEU A 41 -3.98 -9.59 -10.38
CA LEU A 41 -4.99 -10.30 -11.16
C LEU A 41 -4.45 -10.78 -12.51
N LYS A 42 -3.48 -10.06 -13.10
CA LYS A 42 -2.89 -10.41 -14.41
C LYS A 42 -2.11 -11.72 -14.35
N ASN A 43 -1.28 -11.90 -13.33
CA ASN A 43 -0.43 -13.08 -13.18
C ASN A 43 -0.96 -14.09 -12.14
N ASN A 44 -2.14 -13.82 -11.57
CA ASN A 44 -2.79 -14.61 -10.53
C ASN A 44 -1.83 -14.99 -9.37
N ARG A 45 -1.27 -13.98 -8.72
CA ARG A 45 -0.30 -14.11 -7.63
C ARG A 45 -0.49 -13.02 -6.59
N LEU A 46 0.11 -13.19 -5.42
CA LEU A 46 0.08 -12.20 -4.35
C LEU A 46 1.41 -11.44 -4.33
N VAL A 47 1.34 -10.11 -4.22
CA VAL A 47 2.51 -9.24 -3.98
C VAL A 47 2.34 -8.60 -2.61
N GLY A 48 3.29 -8.81 -1.71
CA GLY A 48 3.30 -8.20 -0.39
C GLY A 48 4.38 -7.15 -0.26
N VAL A 49 4.12 -6.19 0.60
CA VAL A 49 5.03 -5.09 0.92
C VAL A 49 5.40 -5.20 2.39
N SER A 50 6.69 -5.20 2.71
CA SER A 50 7.15 -5.21 4.11
C SER A 50 6.80 -3.90 4.81
N TRP A 51 6.94 -3.86 6.14
CA TRP A 51 6.95 -2.60 6.88
C TRP A 51 7.96 -1.61 6.28
N GLY A 52 7.57 -0.34 6.15
CA GLY A 52 8.37 0.71 5.51
C GLY A 52 8.64 0.47 4.02
N SER A 53 7.98 -0.52 3.41
CA SER A 53 8.15 -0.89 2.01
C SER A 53 9.58 -1.19 1.58
N CYS A 54 10.46 -1.63 2.49
CA CYS A 54 11.85 -1.96 2.17
C CYS A 54 12.01 -3.19 1.27
N THR A 55 11.07 -4.14 1.36
CA THR A 55 11.11 -5.42 0.66
C THR A 55 9.74 -5.76 0.07
N PHE A 56 9.75 -6.18 -1.19
CA PHE A 56 8.62 -6.82 -1.85
C PHE A 56 8.75 -8.34 -1.83
N TYR A 57 7.62 -9.00 -1.65
CA TYR A 57 7.49 -10.44 -1.69
C TYR A 57 6.47 -10.83 -2.75
N THR A 58 6.73 -11.92 -3.46
CA THR A 58 5.77 -12.50 -4.40
C THR A 58 5.48 -13.93 -4.00
N TRP A 59 4.22 -14.28 -3.85
CA TRP A 59 3.75 -15.64 -3.59
C TRP A 59 2.75 -16.07 -4.66
N ASN A 60 2.60 -17.37 -4.88
CA ASN A 60 1.40 -17.86 -5.57
C ASN A 60 0.17 -17.77 -4.64
N MET A 61 -1.01 -18.12 -5.16
CA MET A 61 -2.26 -18.08 -4.38
C MET A 61 -2.32 -19.07 -3.21
N ASP A 62 -1.48 -20.11 -3.22
CA ASP A 62 -1.33 -21.05 -2.10
C ASP A 62 -0.35 -20.55 -1.02
N GLY A 63 0.20 -19.34 -1.18
CA GLY A 63 1.14 -18.74 -0.24
C GLY A 63 2.58 -19.25 -0.34
N LYS A 64 2.93 -19.99 -1.39
CA LYS A 64 4.32 -20.41 -1.66
C LYS A 64 5.12 -19.23 -2.21
N LEU A 65 6.18 -18.84 -1.48
CA LEU A 65 7.10 -17.78 -1.88
C LEU A 65 7.76 -18.12 -3.22
N LYS A 66 7.79 -17.12 -4.12
CA LYS A 66 8.36 -17.21 -5.46
C LYS A 66 9.53 -16.26 -5.65
N ARG A 67 9.44 -15.06 -5.08
CA ARG A 67 10.42 -13.99 -5.30
C ARG A 67 10.44 -13.03 -4.12
N THR A 68 11.62 -12.53 -3.79
CA THR A 68 11.85 -11.47 -2.81
C THR A 68 12.77 -10.43 -3.44
N VAL A 69 12.42 -9.16 -3.35
CA VAL A 69 13.14 -8.05 -3.99
C VAL A 69 13.21 -6.88 -3.02
N LYS A 70 14.38 -6.25 -2.89
CA LYS A 70 14.47 -4.98 -2.19
C LYS A 70 13.79 -3.90 -3.03
N ASN A 71 12.94 -3.09 -2.41
CA ASN A 71 12.32 -1.97 -3.10
C ASN A 71 13.42 -0.99 -3.56
N PRO A 72 13.60 -0.75 -4.87
CA PRO A 72 14.62 0.20 -5.33
C PRO A 72 14.23 1.66 -5.03
N GLU A 73 12.95 1.94 -4.82
CA GLU A 73 12.49 3.22 -4.31
C GLU A 73 12.66 3.23 -2.79
N GLN A 74 13.41 4.22 -2.28
CA GLN A 74 13.83 4.24 -0.87
C GLN A 74 13.30 5.44 -0.10
N PHE A 75 12.56 6.36 -0.74
CA PHE A 75 12.14 7.60 -0.09
C PHE A 75 10.73 7.56 0.47
N THR A 76 9.83 6.76 -0.11
CA THR A 76 8.44 6.64 0.34
C THR A 76 8.24 5.32 1.07
N ASP A 77 7.72 5.38 2.29
CA ASP A 77 7.25 4.21 3.02
C ASP A 77 5.81 3.90 2.56
N TYR A 78 5.64 2.99 1.61
CA TYR A 78 4.29 2.58 1.18
C TYR A 78 3.52 1.97 2.35
N GLN A 79 2.30 2.45 2.54
CA GLN A 79 1.39 2.00 3.59
C GLN A 79 0.32 1.09 3.01
N ASP A 80 -0.32 1.51 1.91
CA ASP A 80 -1.30 0.72 1.17
C ASP A 80 -0.93 0.66 -0.30
N CYS A 81 -1.30 -0.45 -0.95
CA CYS A 81 -1.20 -0.61 -2.39
C CYS A 81 -2.46 -1.31 -2.89
N ASP A 82 -3.04 -0.79 -3.96
CA ASP A 82 -4.25 -1.32 -4.56
C ASP A 82 -4.00 -1.70 -6.02
N TYR A 83 -4.52 -2.87 -6.42
CA TYR A 83 -4.40 -3.34 -7.80
C TYR A 83 -5.18 -2.43 -8.74
N LEU A 84 -4.57 -2.05 -9.86
CA LEU A 84 -5.24 -1.31 -10.93
C LEU A 84 -5.56 -2.24 -12.11
N ALA A 85 -4.89 -2.08 -13.25
CA ALA A 85 -5.02 -2.95 -14.41
C ALA A 85 -3.63 -3.33 -14.93
N GLU A 86 -3.56 -4.35 -15.79
CA GLU A 86 -2.34 -4.71 -16.51
C GLU A 86 -1.10 -4.95 -15.64
N GLY A 87 -1.29 -5.59 -14.47
CA GLY A 87 -0.19 -5.88 -13.55
C GLY A 87 0.40 -4.63 -12.91
N LYS A 88 -0.41 -3.60 -12.70
CA LYS A 88 -0.03 -2.37 -12.00
C LYS A 88 -0.75 -2.26 -10.68
N ALA A 89 -0.12 -1.58 -9.73
CA ALA A 89 -0.74 -1.15 -8.50
C ALA A 89 -0.46 0.34 -8.27
N ALA A 90 -1.39 1.03 -7.63
CA ALA A 90 -1.10 2.33 -7.05
C ALA A 90 -0.81 2.15 -5.56
N CYS A 91 0.36 2.64 -5.13
CA CYS A 91 0.82 2.55 -3.76
C CYS A 91 0.85 3.95 -3.15
N THR A 92 0.19 4.12 -2.01
CA THR A 92 0.23 5.35 -1.23
C THR A 92 1.23 5.21 -0.10
N GLY A 93 1.82 6.32 0.31
CA GLY A 93 2.70 6.30 1.47
C GLY A 93 3.18 7.69 1.86
N VAL A 94 4.13 7.72 2.77
CA VAL A 94 4.74 8.95 3.26
C VAL A 94 6.26 8.84 3.29
N ALA A 95 6.92 9.96 3.04
CA ALA A 95 8.33 10.16 3.30
C ALA A 95 8.47 11.03 4.55
N THR A 96 9.13 10.51 5.60
CA THR A 96 9.44 11.31 6.78
C THR A 96 10.72 12.09 6.54
N LEU A 97 10.60 13.42 6.43
CA LEU A 97 11.70 14.33 6.11
C LEU A 97 11.99 15.23 7.31
N SER A 98 13.28 15.49 7.57
CA SER A 98 13.71 16.46 8.58
C SER A 98 14.45 17.62 7.91
N VAL A 99 13.93 18.84 8.05
CA VAL A 99 14.54 20.06 7.49
C VAL A 99 14.67 21.08 8.62
N ALA A 100 15.89 21.59 8.83
CA ALA A 100 16.19 22.57 9.90
C ALA A 100 15.68 22.15 11.31
N GLY A 101 15.71 20.85 11.62
CA GLY A 101 15.25 20.31 12.90
C GLY A 101 13.74 20.13 13.03
N GLN A 102 12.97 20.46 11.99
CA GLN A 102 11.53 20.19 11.91
C GLN A 102 11.29 18.91 11.09
N SER A 103 10.54 17.96 11.66
CA SER A 103 10.13 16.74 10.97
C SER A 103 8.73 16.94 10.37
N PHE A 104 8.56 16.52 9.12
CA PHE A 104 7.26 16.47 8.46
C PHE A 104 7.13 15.23 7.58
N GLN A 105 5.89 14.82 7.32
CA GLN A 105 5.60 13.72 6.40
C GLN A 105 5.11 14.27 5.07
N LEU A 106 5.90 14.06 4.01
CA LEU A 106 5.49 14.34 2.64
C LEU A 106 4.73 13.12 2.11
N GLY A 107 3.50 13.30 1.63
CA GLY A 107 2.75 12.22 1.02
C GLY A 107 3.28 11.86 -0.37
N ALA A 108 2.99 10.65 -0.83
CA ALA A 108 3.28 10.21 -2.17
C ALA A 108 2.28 9.18 -2.68
N ILE A 109 2.13 9.14 -4.01
CA ILE A 109 1.43 8.08 -4.74
C ILE A 109 2.37 7.57 -5.83
N SER A 110 2.64 6.27 -5.83
CA SER A 110 3.50 5.59 -6.79
C SER A 110 2.69 4.64 -7.67
N LEU A 111 2.93 4.68 -8.98
CA LEU A 111 2.45 3.65 -9.89
C LEU A 111 3.51 2.54 -9.95
N LEU A 112 3.24 1.41 -9.33
CA LEU A 112 4.12 0.25 -9.25
C LEU A 112 3.87 -0.72 -10.41
N ASP A 113 4.94 -1.15 -11.08
CA ASP A 113 4.89 -2.32 -11.94
C ASP A 113 5.07 -3.60 -11.11
N LEU A 114 4.08 -4.50 -11.14
CA LEU A 114 4.10 -5.71 -10.31
C LEU A 114 5.04 -6.79 -10.88
N ASP A 115 5.37 -6.75 -12.17
CA ASP A 115 6.30 -7.70 -12.79
C ASP A 115 7.75 -7.37 -12.39
N SER A 116 8.19 -6.14 -12.62
CA SER A 116 9.53 -5.69 -12.24
C SER A 116 9.68 -5.42 -10.74
N LEU A 117 8.58 -5.06 -10.06
CA LEU A 117 8.54 -4.51 -8.69
C LEU A 117 9.30 -3.20 -8.57
N THR A 118 9.08 -2.30 -9.53
CA THR A 118 9.69 -0.97 -9.58
C THR A 118 8.61 0.09 -9.82
N ALA A 119 8.70 1.23 -9.15
CA ALA A 119 7.83 2.36 -9.45
C ALA A 119 8.13 2.89 -10.86
N ILE A 120 7.08 3.02 -11.66
CA ILE A 120 7.10 3.65 -12.99
C ILE A 120 7.15 5.17 -12.83
N ASN A 121 6.37 5.69 -11.88
CA ASN A 121 6.32 7.09 -11.52
C ASN A 121 5.90 7.23 -10.06
N THR A 122 6.40 8.26 -9.39
CA THR A 122 5.98 8.66 -8.04
C THR A 122 5.71 10.15 -8.03
N ILE A 123 4.53 10.54 -7.56
CA ILE A 123 4.15 11.95 -7.41
C ILE A 123 4.08 12.32 -5.93
N PRO A 124 4.59 13.50 -5.52
CA PRO A 124 4.40 14.00 -4.18
C PRO A 124 2.95 14.47 -3.98
N VAL A 125 2.41 14.23 -2.79
CA VAL A 125 1.10 14.69 -2.35
C VAL A 125 1.27 15.56 -1.10
N THR A 126 0.94 16.84 -1.24
CA THR A 126 1.05 17.84 -0.16
C THR A 126 -0.26 18.10 0.57
N ALA A 127 -1.34 17.41 0.17
CA ALA A 127 -2.62 17.51 0.84
C ALA A 127 -2.53 16.94 2.26
N LEU A 128 -3.14 17.67 3.20
CA LEU A 128 -3.22 17.30 4.62
C LEU A 128 -4.68 17.21 5.05
N SER A 129 -4.93 16.38 6.07
CA SER A 129 -6.18 16.39 6.81
C SER A 129 -6.33 17.67 7.66
N ALA A 130 -7.51 17.86 8.25
CA ALA A 130 -7.73 18.95 9.19
C ALA A 130 -6.84 18.87 10.45
N ALA A 131 -6.40 17.66 10.83
CA ALA A 131 -5.45 17.46 11.92
C ALA A 131 -3.98 17.60 11.49
N GLY A 132 -3.72 17.90 10.22
CA GLY A 132 -2.38 18.13 9.68
C GLY A 132 -1.61 16.88 9.27
N ASN A 133 -2.26 15.71 9.21
CA ASN A 133 -1.63 14.48 8.73
C ASN A 133 -1.65 14.40 7.21
N SER A 134 -0.62 13.81 6.61
CA SER A 134 -0.61 13.54 5.17
C SER A 134 -1.77 12.62 4.78
N VAL A 135 -2.50 12.96 3.72
CA VAL A 135 -3.67 12.18 3.26
C VAL A 135 -3.31 10.76 2.80
N THR A 136 -2.02 10.48 2.57
CA THR A 136 -1.51 9.18 2.08
C THR A 136 -0.92 8.30 3.21
N ARG A 137 -1.11 8.65 4.49
CA ARG A 137 -0.51 7.97 5.68
C ARG A 137 -1.09 6.59 6.06
N ASN A 138 -2.12 6.08 5.37
CA ASN A 138 -2.99 4.95 5.74
C ASN A 138 -4.08 5.27 6.79
N PRO A 139 -5.28 4.66 6.64
CA PRO A 139 -5.67 3.82 5.52
C PRO A 139 -6.09 4.64 4.29
N THR A 140 -5.76 4.11 3.13
CA THR A 140 -6.20 4.60 1.83
C THR A 140 -6.69 3.46 0.96
N TRP A 141 -7.58 3.78 0.03
CA TRP A 141 -8.02 2.92 -1.06
C TRP A 141 -8.00 3.73 -2.34
N ILE A 142 -7.29 3.27 -3.36
CA ILE A 142 -7.27 3.89 -4.68
C ILE A 142 -7.75 2.92 -5.75
N GLU A 143 -8.67 3.40 -6.58
CA GLU A 143 -9.25 2.61 -7.66
C GLU A 143 -9.36 3.43 -8.94
N ALA A 144 -9.26 2.73 -10.07
CA ALA A 144 -9.52 3.29 -11.38
C ALA A 144 -10.96 3.00 -11.79
N ASP A 145 -11.70 4.04 -12.15
CA ASP A 145 -13.02 3.97 -12.78
C ASP A 145 -12.95 4.63 -14.17
N GLY A 146 -12.77 3.80 -15.20
CA GLY A 146 -12.53 4.25 -16.57
C GLY A 146 -11.29 5.15 -16.66
N ASN A 147 -11.51 6.42 -17.01
CA ASN A 147 -10.45 7.43 -17.16
C ASN A 147 -10.24 8.28 -15.90
N THR A 148 -10.77 7.84 -14.77
CA THR A 148 -10.74 8.57 -13.50
C THR A 148 -10.09 7.73 -12.42
N LEU A 149 -9.34 8.37 -11.52
CA LEU A 149 -8.85 7.76 -10.29
C LEU A 149 -9.64 8.30 -9.10
N HIS A 150 -10.10 7.40 -8.23
CA HIS A 150 -10.74 7.73 -6.97
C HIS A 150 -9.83 7.31 -5.83
N LEU A 151 -9.52 8.26 -4.93
CA LEU A 151 -8.80 8.00 -3.69
C LEU A 151 -9.74 8.24 -2.52
N THR A 152 -9.88 7.24 -1.67
CA THR A 152 -10.56 7.34 -0.38
C THR A 152 -9.51 7.23 0.73
N ALA A 153 -9.50 8.14 1.70
CA ALA A 153 -8.49 8.21 2.75
C ALA A 153 -9.08 8.52 4.13
N VAL A 154 -8.49 7.96 5.19
CA VAL A 154 -8.85 8.20 6.60
C VAL A 154 -7.57 8.45 7.43
N PRO A 155 -6.79 9.52 7.14
CA PRO A 155 -5.40 9.63 7.56
C PRO A 155 -5.18 9.94 9.06
N ASP A 156 -6.23 10.33 9.78
CA ASP A 156 -6.16 10.70 11.19
C ASP A 156 -6.48 9.53 12.12
N ASP A 157 -5.82 9.51 13.28
CA ASP A 157 -6.01 8.49 14.32
C ASP A 157 -7.16 8.87 15.28
N SER A 158 -7.86 7.87 15.82
CA SER A 158 -8.95 7.99 16.82
C SER A 158 -10.24 8.69 16.36
N GLN A 159 -10.16 9.95 15.95
CA GLN A 159 -11.26 10.71 15.33
C GLN A 159 -10.79 11.17 13.96
N SER A 160 -11.49 10.70 12.92
CA SER A 160 -11.03 10.86 11.55
C SER A 160 -12.18 11.20 10.62
N THR A 161 -11.85 11.86 9.51
CA THR A 161 -12.79 12.17 8.44
C THR A 161 -12.46 11.30 7.23
N LEU A 162 -13.49 10.74 6.60
CA LEU A 162 -13.34 10.10 5.30
C LEU A 162 -13.17 11.20 4.24
N LEU A 163 -11.99 11.24 3.63
CA LEU A 163 -11.67 12.15 2.54
C LEU A 163 -11.79 11.40 1.22
N THR A 164 -12.33 12.07 0.20
CA THR A 164 -12.45 11.52 -1.14
C THR A 164 -11.89 12.50 -2.14
N TYR A 165 -10.97 12.03 -2.98
CA TYR A 165 -10.38 12.78 -4.07
C TYR A 165 -10.66 12.06 -5.38
N THR A 166 -10.83 12.82 -6.44
CA THR A 166 -11.13 12.29 -7.77
C THR A 166 -10.41 13.13 -8.79
N THR A 167 -9.70 12.47 -9.71
CA THR A 167 -9.07 13.19 -10.81
C THR A 167 -10.15 13.68 -11.79
N PRO A 168 -9.88 14.75 -12.56
CA PRO A 168 -10.61 14.93 -13.81
C PRO A 168 -10.48 13.68 -14.68
N ALA A 169 -11.45 13.45 -15.56
CA ALA A 169 -11.33 12.41 -16.56
C ALA A 169 -10.09 12.70 -17.43
N LEU A 170 -9.20 11.71 -17.53
CA LEU A 170 -8.02 11.79 -18.37
C LEU A 170 -8.47 11.74 -19.84
N SER A 171 -8.06 12.75 -20.61
CA SER A 171 -8.35 12.92 -22.04
C SER A 171 -7.55 11.96 -22.91
#